data_AF-A0A087T528-F1
#
_entry.id   AF-A0A087T528-F1
#
_cell.length_a   1.000
_cell.length_b   1.000
_cell.length_c   1.000
_cell.angle_alpha   90.00
_cell.angle_beta   90.00
_cell.angle_gamma   90.00
#
_symmetry.space_group_name_H-M   'P 1'
#
loop_
_entity.id
_entity.type
_entity.pdbx_description
1 polymer ?
#
loop_
_entity_poly.entity_id
_entity_poly.type
_entity_poly.pdbx_seq_one_letter_code
_entity_poly.pdbx_strand_id
1 'polypeptide(L)'
;MYIAEHACKNNKPFCMNLSAPFLCQFFKEPMMKAFPYVDILFGNEQEALVFSKEQEFGTENIEEIALQIQSLPKKNEKRPRIVIITQEENPIICATDGKITKYPATYVKAEEIVDTNGAGDAFVGGFLAQYIMKKPLDVCIRCGIYAATEVIKQSGCTLPEKSNFIE
;
A
#
# COMPACT_ATOMS: atom_id res chain seq x y z
N MET A 1 20.20 -0.25 -9.24
CA MET A 1 18.74 -0.14 -9.09
C MET A 1 18.21 0.88 -10.11
N TYR A 2 18.36 0.59 -11.41
CA TYR A 2 18.27 1.61 -12.46
C TYR A 2 16.94 2.39 -12.52
N ILE A 3 15.80 1.70 -12.42
CA ILE A 3 14.47 2.35 -12.47
C ILE A 3 14.26 3.25 -11.25
N ALA A 4 14.57 2.76 -10.06
CA ALA A 4 14.40 3.49 -8.80
C ALA A 4 15.35 4.71 -8.72
N GLU A 5 16.60 4.56 -9.17
CA GLU A 5 17.57 5.65 -9.29
C GLU A 5 17.11 6.71 -10.30
N HIS A 6 16.59 6.29 -11.47
CA HIS A 6 16.03 7.21 -12.45
C HIS A 6 14.84 8.00 -11.88
N ALA A 7 13.93 7.33 -11.17
CA ALA A 7 12.78 7.97 -10.56
C ALA A 7 13.21 9.03 -9.53
N CYS A 8 14.11 8.67 -8.63
CA CYS A 8 14.70 9.56 -7.63
C CYS A 8 15.40 10.78 -8.26
N LYS A 9 16.27 10.56 -9.26
CA LYS A 9 17.00 11.65 -9.94
C LYS A 9 16.06 12.65 -10.63
N ASN A 10 14.94 12.18 -11.16
CA ASN A 10 13.98 12.99 -11.93
C ASN A 10 12.75 13.40 -11.11
N ASN A 11 12.78 13.23 -9.78
CA ASN A 11 11.67 13.52 -8.88
C ASN A 11 10.33 12.89 -9.31
N LYS A 12 10.38 11.67 -9.85
CA LYS A 12 9.20 10.87 -10.20
C LYS A 12 8.88 9.91 -9.05
N PRO A 13 7.60 9.66 -8.76
CA PRO A 13 7.20 8.72 -7.72
C PRO A 13 7.65 7.30 -8.08
N PHE A 14 8.28 6.60 -7.14
CA PHE A 14 8.58 5.18 -7.21
C PHE A 14 7.75 4.43 -6.16
N CYS A 15 6.94 3.48 -6.62
CA CYS A 15 6.04 2.69 -5.78
C CYS A 15 6.56 1.26 -5.66
N MET A 16 6.33 0.62 -4.51
CA MET A 16 6.69 -0.78 -4.26
C MET A 16 5.62 -1.44 -3.38
N ASN A 17 5.43 -2.75 -3.52
CA ASN A 17 4.58 -3.55 -2.64
C ASN A 17 5.46 -4.56 -1.87
N LEU A 18 5.20 -4.76 -0.58
CA LEU A 18 5.85 -5.83 0.20
C LEU A 18 5.53 -7.22 -0.38
N SER A 19 4.34 -7.36 -0.97
CA SER A 19 3.84 -8.44 -1.83
C SER A 19 3.66 -9.81 -1.16
N ALA A 20 4.55 -10.21 -0.25
CA ALA A 20 4.39 -11.44 0.53
C ALA A 20 5.33 -11.48 1.76
N PRO A 21 4.93 -12.17 2.85
CA PRO A 21 5.77 -12.43 4.02
C PRO A 21 7.17 -12.98 3.69
N PHE A 22 7.25 -13.95 2.78
CA PHE A 22 8.52 -14.61 2.45
C PHE A 22 9.54 -13.65 1.81
N LEU A 23 9.09 -12.58 1.13
CA LEU A 23 9.98 -11.58 0.56
C LEU A 23 10.64 -10.74 1.65
N CYS A 24 9.90 -10.43 2.72
CA CYS A 24 10.43 -9.73 3.88
C CYS A 24 11.48 -10.58 4.61
N GLN A 25 11.31 -11.91 4.66
CA GLN A 25 12.21 -12.85 5.31
C GLN A 25 13.47 -13.16 4.49
N PHE A 26 13.28 -13.62 3.25
CA PHE A 26 14.38 -14.19 2.45
C PHE A 26 15.03 -13.17 1.51
N PHE A 27 14.33 -12.06 1.21
CA PHE A 27 14.80 -11.03 0.29
C PHE A 27 14.99 -9.66 0.98
N LYS A 28 15.22 -9.68 2.31
CA LYS A 28 15.49 -8.48 3.13
C LYS A 28 16.57 -7.59 2.52
N GLU A 29 17.72 -8.14 2.15
CA GLU A 29 18.86 -7.35 1.65
C GLU A 29 18.53 -6.60 0.34
N PRO A 30 18.05 -7.24 -0.75
CA PRO A 30 17.68 -6.51 -1.96
C PRO A 30 16.50 -5.55 -1.74
N MET A 31 15.51 -5.93 -0.91
CA MET A 31 14.41 -5.06 -0.55
C MET A 31 14.90 -3.77 0.12
N MET A 32 15.76 -3.89 1.14
CA MET A 32 16.32 -2.74 1.86
C MET A 32 17.26 -1.88 1.01
N LYS A 33 17.92 -2.45 -0.02
CA LYS A 33 18.65 -1.67 -1.03
C LYS A 33 17.73 -0.80 -1.89
N ALA A 34 16.47 -1.20 -2.09
CA ALA A 34 15.46 -0.45 -2.84
C ALA A 34 14.75 0.61 -1.97
N PHE A 35 14.54 0.35 -0.68
CA PHE A 35 13.81 1.22 0.26
C PHE A 35 14.17 2.72 0.22
N PRO A 36 15.45 3.12 0.10
CA PRO A 36 15.81 4.55 0.02
C PRO A 36 15.19 5.30 -1.16
N TYR A 37 14.72 4.58 -2.18
CA TYR A 37 14.07 5.17 -3.36
C TYR A 37 12.55 5.12 -3.32
N VAL A 38 11.96 4.37 -2.37
CA VAL A 38 10.50 4.16 -2.30
C VAL A 38 9.79 5.40 -1.78
N ASP A 39 8.95 5.99 -2.63
CA ASP A 39 8.05 7.09 -2.29
C ASP A 39 6.72 6.58 -1.74
N ILE A 40 6.19 5.49 -2.30
CA ILE A 40 4.93 4.87 -1.85
C ILE A 40 5.15 3.37 -1.63
N LEU A 41 4.93 2.91 -0.40
CA LEU A 41 4.95 1.50 -0.05
C LEU A 41 3.54 1.01 0.21
N PHE A 42 3.17 -0.10 -0.42
CA PHE A 42 1.96 -0.86 -0.12
C PHE A 42 2.32 -2.16 0.61
N GLY A 43 1.39 -2.64 1.42
CA GLY A 43 1.42 -3.99 1.97
C GLY A 43 0.12 -4.31 2.71
N ASN A 44 0.00 -5.54 3.18
CA ASN A 44 -1.04 -5.94 4.13
C ASN A 44 -0.49 -6.08 5.56
N GLU A 45 -1.39 -6.32 6.51
CA GLU A 45 -1.09 -6.52 7.93
C GLU A 45 -0.01 -7.60 8.15
N GLN A 46 -0.16 -8.77 7.54
CA GLN A 46 0.76 -9.90 7.72
C GLN A 46 2.17 -9.58 7.22
N GLU A 47 2.27 -8.95 6.05
CA GLU A 47 3.54 -8.48 5.48
C GLU A 47 4.19 -7.43 6.38
N ALA A 48 3.41 -6.50 6.93
CA ALA A 48 3.91 -5.47 7.82
C ALA A 48 4.44 -6.05 9.15
N LEU A 49 3.73 -7.02 9.74
CA LEU A 49 4.17 -7.73 10.95
C LEU A 49 5.49 -8.47 10.71
N VAL A 50 5.60 -9.18 9.58
CA VAL A 50 6.82 -9.90 9.22
C VAL A 50 7.95 -8.91 8.92
N PHE A 51 7.67 -7.82 8.21
CA PHE A 51 8.67 -6.77 7.97
C PHE A 51 9.17 -6.18 9.29
N SER A 52 8.28 -5.86 10.24
CA SER A 52 8.63 -5.36 11.57
C SER A 52 9.56 -6.30 12.33
N LYS A 53 9.23 -7.60 12.33
CA LYS A 53 10.07 -8.64 12.93
C LYS A 53 11.45 -8.70 12.29
N GLU A 54 11.51 -8.73 10.96
CA GLU A 54 12.78 -8.85 10.23
C GLU A 54 13.63 -7.57 10.32
N GLN A 55 13.03 -6.38 10.52
CA GLN A 55 13.75 -5.14 10.78
C GLN A 55 14.00 -4.86 12.27
N GLU A 56 13.60 -5.77 13.16
CA GLU A 56 13.79 -5.65 14.62
C GLU A 56 13.16 -4.37 15.21
N PHE A 57 12.00 -3.96 14.69
CA PHE A 57 11.28 -2.75 15.13
C PHE A 57 10.70 -2.85 16.54
N GLY A 58 10.57 -4.07 17.08
CA GLY A 58 10.12 -4.31 18.46
C GLY A 58 8.65 -4.01 18.72
N THR A 59 7.80 -3.97 17.69
CA THR A 59 6.37 -3.72 17.81
C THR A 59 5.55 -4.55 16.82
N GLU A 60 4.36 -4.96 17.24
CA GLU A 60 3.33 -5.58 16.39
C GLU A 60 2.17 -4.62 16.11
N ASN A 61 2.24 -3.38 16.60
CA ASN A 61 1.23 -2.37 16.33
C ASN A 61 1.39 -1.82 14.90
N ILE A 62 0.38 -2.02 14.06
CA ILE A 62 0.43 -1.66 12.63
C ILE A 62 0.66 -0.16 12.38
N GLU A 63 0.14 0.71 13.25
CA GLU A 63 0.37 2.16 13.13
C GLU A 63 1.81 2.54 13.45
N GLU A 64 2.38 1.96 14.50
CA GLU A 64 3.78 2.15 14.85
C GLU A 64 4.70 1.59 13.78
N ILE A 65 4.39 0.40 13.25
CA ILE A 65 5.12 -0.20 12.12
C ILE A 65 5.09 0.75 10.92
N ALA A 66 3.91 1.26 10.54
CA ALA A 66 3.78 2.17 9.41
C ALA A 66 4.63 3.45 9.60
N LEU A 67 4.65 4.03 10.81
CA LEU A 67 5.49 5.18 11.14
C LEU A 67 7.00 4.85 11.08
N GLN A 68 7.41 3.70 11.62
CA GLN A 68 8.81 3.27 11.57
C GLN A 68 9.27 3.06 10.12
N ILE A 69 8.48 2.37 9.29
CA ILE A 69 8.72 2.21 7.85
C ILE A 69 8.81 3.58 7.15
N GLN A 70 7.89 4.49 7.46
CA GLN A 70 7.84 5.82 6.87
C GLN A 70 9.12 6.61 7.17
N SER A 71 9.68 6.45 8.38
CA SER A 71 10.90 7.13 8.83
C SER A 71 12.22 6.50 8.36
N LEU A 72 12.20 5.31 7.74
CA LEU A 72 13.41 4.68 7.21
C LEU A 72 14.16 5.63 6.24
N PRO A 73 15.49 5.52 6.12
CA PRO A 73 16.29 6.40 5.26
C PRO A 73 15.74 6.51 3.84
N LYS A 74 15.74 7.73 3.29
CA LYS A 74 15.21 8.05 1.95
C LYS A 74 16.14 9.03 1.24
N LYS A 75 16.40 8.78 -0.06
CA LYS A 75 17.29 9.59 -0.89
C LYS A 75 16.63 10.82 -1.48
N ASN A 76 15.35 10.73 -1.86
CA ASN A 76 14.62 11.88 -2.38
C ASN A 76 13.90 12.60 -1.25
N GLU A 77 14.52 13.63 -0.69
CA GLU A 77 13.94 14.44 0.41
C GLU A 77 12.81 15.37 -0.03
N LYS A 78 12.60 15.54 -1.35
CA LYS A 78 11.53 16.41 -1.89
C LYS A 78 10.13 15.81 -1.75
N ARG A 79 10.03 14.53 -1.35
CA ARG A 79 8.78 13.78 -1.20
C ARG A 79 8.85 12.99 0.09
N PRO A 80 7.87 13.12 1.00
CA PRO A 80 7.79 12.19 2.11
C PRO A 80 7.45 10.78 1.62
N ARG A 81 7.89 9.76 2.35
CA ARG A 81 7.39 8.41 2.13
C ARG A 81 5.92 8.34 2.56
N ILE A 82 5.10 7.67 1.75
CA ILE A 82 3.74 7.27 2.06
C ILE A 82 3.76 5.75 2.27
N VAL A 83 3.27 5.28 3.41
CA VAL A 83 3.14 3.85 3.71
C VAL A 83 1.66 3.54 3.89
N ILE A 84 1.15 2.59 3.11
CA ILE A 84 -0.25 2.18 3.14
C ILE A 84 -0.33 0.70 3.48
N ILE A 85 -0.99 0.39 4.59
CA ILE A 85 -1.18 -0.99 5.08
C ILE A 85 -2.67 -1.31 5.07
N THR A 86 -3.03 -2.31 4.26
CA THR A 86 -4.39 -2.86 4.19
C THR A 86 -4.58 -3.94 5.26
N GLN A 87 -5.79 -4.09 5.79
CA GLN A 87 -6.05 -4.95 6.96
C GLN A 87 -7.40 -5.68 6.86
N GLU A 88 -7.70 -6.34 5.75
CA GLU A 88 -8.98 -7.04 5.53
C GLU A 88 -10.19 -6.13 5.88
N GLU A 89 -11.01 -6.47 6.88
CA GLU A 89 -12.13 -5.65 7.35
C GLU A 89 -11.75 -4.45 8.24
N ASN A 90 -10.50 -4.41 8.74
CA ASN A 90 -10.02 -3.32 9.60
C ASN A 90 -9.65 -2.08 8.77
N PRO A 91 -9.59 -0.89 9.40
CA PRO A 91 -9.25 0.34 8.68
C PRO A 91 -7.89 0.27 8.00
N ILE A 92 -7.79 0.80 6.78
CA ILE A 92 -6.53 0.96 6.07
C ILE A 92 -5.71 2.02 6.82
N ILE A 93 -4.45 1.70 7.13
CA ILE A 93 -3.51 2.62 7.78
C ILE A 93 -2.69 3.34 6.71
N CYS A 94 -2.68 4.66 6.75
CA CYS A 94 -1.82 5.50 5.92
C CYS A 94 -0.90 6.32 6.82
N ALA A 95 0.41 6.09 6.71
CA ALA A 95 1.44 6.88 7.37
C ALA A 95 2.15 7.81 6.37
N THR A 96 2.16 9.11 6.65
CA THR A 96 2.94 10.09 5.88
C THR A 96 3.21 11.32 6.75
N ASP A 97 4.35 11.99 6.54
CA ASP A 97 4.77 13.17 7.32
C ASP A 97 4.67 12.98 8.85
N GLY A 98 5.03 11.79 9.34
CA GLY A 98 4.97 11.44 10.77
C GLY A 98 3.56 11.35 11.35
N LYS A 99 2.52 11.31 10.50
CA LYS A 99 1.11 11.23 10.90
C LYS A 99 0.46 9.96 10.38
N ILE A 100 -0.47 9.44 11.18
CA ILE A 100 -1.34 8.33 10.80
C ILE A 100 -2.72 8.87 10.44
N THR A 101 -3.26 8.39 9.33
CA THR A 101 -4.67 8.55 8.96
C THR A 101 -5.26 7.17 8.74
N LYS A 102 -6.45 6.93 9.29
CA LYS A 102 -7.17 5.67 9.16
C LYS A 102 -8.34 5.85 8.20
N TYR A 103 -8.52 4.91 7.28
CA TYR A 103 -9.63 4.90 6.35
C TYR A 103 -10.47 3.65 6.58
N PRO A 104 -11.76 3.78 6.92
CA PRO A 104 -12.59 2.60 7.17
C PRO A 104 -12.68 1.75 5.90
N ALA A 105 -12.53 0.43 6.05
CA ALA A 105 -12.86 -0.50 4.99
C ALA A 105 -14.38 -0.44 4.71
N THR A 106 -14.77 -0.78 3.48
CA THR A 106 -16.19 -0.89 3.16
C THR A 106 -16.67 -2.27 3.60
N TYR A 107 -17.69 -2.30 4.47
CA TYR A 107 -18.33 -3.55 4.86
C TYR A 107 -19.01 -4.19 3.65
N VAL A 108 -18.69 -5.45 3.39
CA VAL A 108 -19.33 -6.29 2.38
C VAL A 108 -19.90 -7.51 3.09
N LYS A 109 -21.15 -7.87 2.77
CA LYS A 109 -21.76 -9.05 3.37
C LYS A 109 -21.03 -10.30 2.91
N ALA A 110 -20.89 -11.29 3.79
CA ALA A 110 -20.18 -12.53 3.47
C ALA A 110 -20.76 -13.24 2.24
N GLU A 111 -22.08 -13.16 2.01
CA GLU A 111 -22.74 -13.78 0.85
C GLU A 111 -22.41 -13.09 -0.49
N GLU A 112 -21.94 -11.84 -0.44
CA GLU A 112 -21.52 -11.07 -1.62
C GLU A 112 -20.04 -11.26 -1.95
N ILE A 113 -19.26 -11.85 -1.05
CA ILE A 113 -17.84 -12.14 -1.26
C ILE A 113 -17.72 -13.44 -2.04
N VAL A 114 -17.18 -13.36 -3.25
CA VAL A 114 -16.98 -14.48 -4.17
C VAL A 114 -15.54 -14.98 -4.11
N ASP A 115 -14.56 -14.07 -4.17
CA ASP A 115 -13.14 -14.39 -4.22
C ASP A 115 -12.32 -13.23 -3.62
N THR A 116 -11.48 -13.48 -2.63
CA THR A 116 -10.61 -12.44 -2.03
C THR A 116 -9.29 -12.25 -2.79
N ASN A 117 -9.00 -13.11 -3.77
CA ASN A 117 -7.77 -13.02 -4.55
C ASN A 117 -7.73 -11.72 -5.38
N GLY A 118 -6.59 -11.04 -5.31
CA GLY A 118 -6.39 -9.80 -6.07
C GLY A 118 -7.01 -8.56 -5.43
N ALA A 119 -7.64 -8.64 -4.26
CA ALA A 119 -8.15 -7.46 -3.55
C ALA A 119 -7.06 -6.41 -3.28
N GLY A 120 -5.86 -6.86 -2.88
CA GLY A 120 -4.69 -5.99 -2.69
C GLY A 120 -4.22 -5.33 -4.00
N ASP A 121 -4.17 -6.09 -5.10
CA ASP A 121 -3.78 -5.56 -6.41
C ASP A 121 -4.81 -4.56 -6.94
N ALA A 122 -6.09 -4.85 -6.75
CA ALA A 122 -7.20 -3.96 -7.09
C ALA A 122 -7.12 -2.66 -6.29
N PHE A 123 -6.82 -2.75 -4.98
CA PHE A 123 -6.58 -1.57 -4.14
C PHE A 123 -5.45 -0.70 -4.70
N VAL A 124 -4.30 -1.29 -5.01
CA VAL A 124 -3.16 -0.57 -5.59
C VAL A 124 -3.53 0.05 -6.94
N GLY A 125 -4.27 -0.68 -7.79
CA GLY A 125 -4.76 -0.18 -9.07
C GLY A 125 -5.68 1.04 -8.94
N GLY A 126 -6.68 0.96 -8.07
CA GLY A 126 -7.60 2.07 -7.79
C GLY A 126 -6.88 3.29 -7.20
N PHE A 127 -5.93 3.06 -6.30
CA PHE A 127 -5.08 4.13 -5.77
C PHE A 127 -4.27 4.81 -6.88
N LEU A 128 -3.57 4.04 -7.71
CA LEU A 128 -2.70 4.57 -8.76
C LEU A 128 -3.50 5.32 -9.84
N ALA A 129 -4.72 4.89 -10.15
CA ALA A 129 -5.61 5.55 -11.10
C ALA A 129 -5.85 7.02 -10.72
N GLN A 130 -6.14 7.28 -9.44
CA GLN A 130 -6.34 8.64 -8.93
C GLN A 130 -5.02 9.38 -8.69
N TYR A 131 -3.98 8.67 -8.25
CA TYR A 131 -2.69 9.27 -7.95
C TYR A 131 -2.01 9.86 -9.19
N ILE A 132 -2.09 9.16 -10.34
CA ILE A 132 -1.55 9.66 -11.62
C ILE A 132 -2.29 10.93 -12.07
N MET A 133 -3.58 11.05 -11.74
CA MET A 133 -4.39 12.25 -11.97
C MET A 133 -4.11 13.37 -10.94
N LYS A 134 -3.14 13.20 -10.04
CA LYS A 134 -2.75 14.14 -8.98
C LYS A 134 -3.90 14.48 -8.03
N LYS A 135 -4.81 13.52 -7.81
CA LYS A 135 -5.89 13.68 -6.84
C LYS A 135 -5.35 13.70 -5.41
N PRO A 136 -6.11 14.26 -4.46
CA PRO A 136 -5.79 14.18 -3.04
C PRO A 136 -5.61 12.72 -2.56
N LEU A 137 -4.78 12.53 -1.52
CA LEU A 137 -4.43 11.20 -1.02
C LEU A 137 -5.65 10.43 -0.50
N ASP A 138 -6.61 11.13 0.11
CA ASP A 138 -7.87 10.55 0.59
C ASP A 138 -8.70 9.99 -0.57
N VAL A 139 -8.77 10.69 -1.70
CA VAL A 139 -9.46 10.23 -2.92
C VAL A 139 -8.77 9.00 -3.49
N CYS A 140 -7.44 8.97 -3.49
CA CYS A 140 -6.68 7.81 -3.94
C CYS A 140 -6.98 6.56 -3.10
N ILE A 141 -6.98 6.70 -1.77
CA ILE A 141 -7.26 5.58 -0.86
C ILE A 141 -8.72 5.14 -0.99
N ARG A 142 -9.68 6.07 -1.06
CA ARG A 142 -11.10 5.73 -1.28
C ARG A 142 -11.33 4.99 -2.59
N CYS A 143 -10.62 5.34 -3.66
CA CYS A 143 -10.71 4.63 -4.93
C CYS A 143 -10.09 3.23 -4.85
N GLY A 144 -8.97 3.08 -4.13
CA GLY A 144 -8.41 1.77 -3.82
C GLY A 144 -9.38 0.88 -3.05
N ILE A 145 -10.01 1.41 -2.00
CA ILE A 145 -11.04 0.68 -1.22
C ILE A 145 -12.20 0.26 -2.13
N TYR A 146 -12.71 1.19 -2.95
CA TYR A 146 -13.77 0.90 -3.91
C TYR A 146 -13.38 -0.23 -4.87
N ALA A 147 -12.19 -0.15 -5.47
CA ALA A 147 -11.73 -1.16 -6.41
C ALA A 147 -11.58 -2.54 -5.76
N ALA A 148 -11.01 -2.61 -4.55
CA ALA A 148 -10.91 -3.85 -3.79
C ALA A 148 -12.29 -4.43 -3.46
N THR A 149 -13.23 -3.60 -3.01
CA THR A 149 -14.61 -3.99 -2.70
C THR A 149 -15.36 -4.52 -3.93
N GLU A 150 -15.11 -3.98 -5.12
CA GLU A 150 -15.75 -4.47 -6.34
C GLU A 150 -15.12 -5.76 -6.85
N VAL A 151 -13.79 -5.91 -6.74
CA VAL A 151 -13.10 -7.14 -7.16
C VAL A 151 -13.52 -8.33 -6.32
N ILE A 152 -13.68 -8.17 -5.00
CA ILE A 152 -14.04 -9.32 -4.14
C ILE A 152 -15.44 -9.89 -4.39
N LYS A 153 -16.30 -9.16 -5.11
CA LYS A 153 -17.64 -9.59 -5.53
C LYS A 153 -17.63 -10.34 -6.86
N GLN A 154 -16.47 -10.46 -7.50
CA GLN A 154 -16.27 -11.12 -8.78
C GLN A 154 -15.35 -12.32 -8.60
N SER A 155 -15.25 -13.18 -9.62
CA SER A 155 -14.27 -14.27 -9.61
C SER A 155 -12.93 -13.79 -10.14
N GLY A 156 -11.84 -14.04 -9.39
CA GLY A 156 -10.50 -13.55 -9.70
C GLY A 156 -10.38 -12.02 -9.70
N CYS A 157 -9.31 -11.50 -10.29
CA CYS A 157 -9.05 -10.05 -10.40
C CYS A 157 -9.79 -9.41 -11.58
N THR A 158 -11.12 -9.53 -11.60
CA THR A 158 -11.98 -8.94 -12.64
C THR A 158 -12.81 -7.78 -12.07
N LEU A 159 -13.03 -6.75 -12.91
CA LEU A 159 -13.78 -5.55 -12.55
C LEU A 159 -15.04 -5.43 -13.42
N PRO A 160 -16.10 -4.75 -12.94
CA PRO A 160 -17.23 -4.38 -13.77
C PRO A 160 -16.80 -3.56 -15.01
N GLU A 161 -17.57 -3.65 -16.10
CA GLU A 161 -17.27 -2.95 -17.36
C GLU A 161 -17.17 -1.42 -17.21
N LYS A 162 -17.88 -0.85 -16.22
CA LYS A 162 -17.85 0.59 -15.89
C LYS A 162 -17.59 0.79 -14.41
N SER A 163 -16.69 1.71 -14.10
CA SER A 163 -16.48 2.20 -12.74
C SER A 163 -17.60 3.16 -12.34
N ASN A 164 -18.18 2.92 -11.17
CA ASN A 164 -19.15 3.81 -10.52
C ASN A 164 -18.51 4.59 -9.36
N PHE A 165 -17.17 4.69 -9.33
CA PHE A 165 -16.47 5.46 -8.31
C PHE A 165 -16.86 6.94 -8.38
N ILE A 166 -17.26 7.50 -7.24
CA ILE A 166 -17.56 8.92 -7.07
C ILE A 166 -16.57 9.47 -6.03
N GLU A 167 -15.85 10.52 -6.43
CA GLU A 167 -14.89 11.25 -5.59
C GLU A 167 -15.56 11.86 -4.35
#